data_AF-A0A8D7AV16-F1
#
_entry.id   AF-A0A8D7AV16-F1
#
_cell.length_a   1.000
_cell.length_b   1.000
_cell.length_c   1.000
_cell.angle_alpha   90.00
_cell.angle_beta   90.00
_cell.angle_gamma   90.00
#
_symmetry.space_group_name_H-M   'P 1'
#
loop_
_entity.id
_entity.type
_entity.pdbx_description
1 polymer ?
#
loop_
_entity_poly.entity_id
_entity_poly.type
_entity_poly.pdbx_seq_one_letter_code
_entity_poly.pdbx_strand_id
1 'polypeptide(L)'
;MVIVVAEGAGQDPTVESMRSVDHQDASGNKLLLDVGLWLSQKITDHFTRNKKMHINLKYIDLSKSFPSLGGFGFCWLYNFSCFVAYPTYMIRAIPRNASDNIYCTLLAHSAIHGAMAGYTGFTVGPVNGRHAYIPFHRITGVQNVVVTDRMWARLLSSTNQPSFLSSKDVEDAKKGATDAAVGRGE
;
A
#
# COMPACT_ATOMS: atom_id res chain seq x y z
N MET A 1 0.65 -11.29 -16.83
CA MET A 1 -0.08 -10.22 -16.10
C MET A 1 0.43 -10.21 -14.68
N VAL A 2 0.89 -9.07 -14.18
CA VAL A 2 1.32 -8.89 -12.78
C VAL A 2 0.29 -8.01 -12.10
N ILE A 3 -0.19 -8.41 -10.92
CA ILE A 3 -1.12 -7.63 -10.12
C ILE A 3 -0.39 -7.25 -8.83
N VAL A 4 -0.41 -5.97 -8.47
CA VAL A 4 0.13 -5.47 -7.20
C VAL A 4 -1.05 -4.96 -6.39
N VAL A 5 -1.15 -5.40 -5.13
CA VAL A 5 -2.27 -5.08 -4.24
C VAL A 5 -1.71 -4.61 -2.92
N ALA A 6 -2.21 -3.49 -2.41
CA ALA A 6 -1.88 -3.03 -1.07
C ALA A 6 -2.65 -3.85 -0.02
N GLU A 7 -2.05 -4.12 1.13
CA GLU A 7 -2.68 -4.91 2.21
C GLU A 7 -4.04 -4.35 2.68
N GLY A 8 -4.19 -3.02 2.63
CA GLY A 8 -5.44 -2.33 2.98
C GLY A 8 -6.47 -2.25 1.85
N ALA A 9 -6.20 -2.75 0.65
CA ALA A 9 -7.11 -2.62 -0.49
C ALA A 9 -8.25 -3.64 -0.41
N GLY A 10 -9.50 -3.21 -0.61
CA GLY A 10 -10.64 -4.12 -0.75
C GLY A 10 -11.12 -4.79 0.55
N GLN A 11 -10.87 -4.16 1.71
CA GLN A 11 -11.31 -4.71 3.00
C GLN A 11 -12.85 -4.82 3.09
N ASP A 12 -13.62 -3.94 2.43
CA ASP A 12 -15.10 -4.00 2.44
C ASP A 12 -15.68 -5.30 1.82
N PRO A 13 -15.34 -5.68 0.57
CA PRO A 13 -15.84 -6.92 -0.02
C PRO A 13 -15.24 -8.19 0.61
N THR A 14 -14.04 -8.12 1.18
CA THR A 14 -13.41 -9.27 1.88
C THR A 14 -14.12 -9.57 3.20
N VAL A 15 -14.47 -8.53 3.98
CA VAL A 15 -15.25 -8.66 5.23
C VAL A 15 -16.65 -9.24 4.96
N GLU A 16 -17.29 -8.88 3.84
CA GLU A 16 -18.64 -9.38 3.51
C GLU A 16 -18.67 -10.86 3.11
N SER A 17 -17.58 -11.36 2.49
CA SER A 17 -17.50 -12.75 2.01
C SER A 17 -16.89 -13.72 3.03
N MET A 18 -16.09 -13.24 3.97
CA MET A 18 -15.59 -14.01 5.12
C MET A 18 -16.24 -13.48 6.40
N ARG A 19 -17.38 -14.06 6.80
CA ARG A 19 -18.00 -13.82 8.12
C ARG A 19 -16.99 -14.16 9.22
N SER A 20 -16.19 -13.20 9.66
CA SER A 20 -15.21 -13.42 10.73
C SER A 20 -15.01 -12.18 11.59
N VAL A 21 -14.84 -12.47 12.87
CA VAL A 21 -14.74 -11.60 14.04
C VAL A 21 -13.74 -10.48 13.81
N ASP A 22 -14.11 -9.27 14.23
CA ASP A 22 -13.25 -8.08 14.21
C ASP A 22 -12.12 -8.29 15.24
N HIS A 23 -11.05 -8.98 14.83
CA HIS A 23 -9.92 -9.20 15.71
C HIS A 23 -9.17 -7.87 15.80
N GLN A 24 -9.09 -7.32 17.00
CA GLN A 24 -8.27 -6.16 17.29
C GLN A 24 -6.91 -6.62 17.80
N ASP A 25 -5.86 -5.91 17.43
CA ASP A 25 -4.54 -6.11 18.03
C ASP A 25 -4.51 -5.59 19.48
N ALA A 26 -3.43 -5.89 20.21
CA ALA A 26 -3.25 -5.39 21.58
C ALA A 26 -3.12 -3.85 21.68
N SER A 27 -3.00 -3.16 20.54
CA SER A 27 -2.90 -1.70 20.44
C SER A 27 -4.22 -1.03 20.07
N GLY A 28 -5.29 -1.80 19.85
CA GLY A 28 -6.61 -1.31 19.44
C GLY A 28 -6.78 -1.07 17.93
N ASN A 29 -5.83 -1.49 17.09
CA ASN A 29 -5.99 -1.44 15.64
C ASN A 29 -6.75 -2.66 15.13
N LYS A 30 -7.63 -2.44 14.15
CA LYS A 30 -8.32 -3.52 13.44
C LYS A 30 -7.32 -4.35 12.63
N LEU A 31 -7.30 -5.66 12.85
CA LEU A 31 -6.49 -6.57 12.04
C LEU A 31 -7.11 -6.70 10.65
N LEU A 32 -6.27 -6.45 9.64
CA LEU A 32 -6.67 -6.54 8.24
C LEU A 32 -6.76 -8.01 7.81
N LEU A 33 -7.77 -8.32 7.00
CA LEU A 33 -7.91 -9.64 6.40
C LEU A 33 -6.90 -9.81 5.26
N ASP A 34 -6.48 -11.05 5.01
CA ASP A 34 -5.52 -11.36 3.96
C ASP A 34 -6.16 -11.28 2.56
N VAL A 35 -5.99 -10.12 1.92
CA VAL A 35 -6.56 -9.78 0.61
C VAL A 35 -6.01 -10.67 -0.51
N GLY A 36 -4.74 -11.08 -0.46
CA GLY A 36 -4.16 -11.84 -1.57
C GLY A 36 -4.59 -13.31 -1.57
N LEU A 37 -4.87 -13.91 -0.39
CA LEU A 37 -5.52 -15.22 -0.32
C LEU A 37 -6.94 -15.13 -0.89
N TRP A 38 -7.71 -14.12 -0.48
CA TRP A 38 -9.06 -13.87 -0.98
C TRP A 38 -9.08 -13.67 -2.50
N LEU A 39 -8.17 -12.83 -3.02
CA LEU A 39 -8.08 -12.52 -4.44
C LEU A 39 -7.72 -13.77 -5.26
N SER A 40 -6.81 -14.59 -4.74
CA SER A 40 -6.41 -15.85 -5.38
C SER A 40 -7.58 -16.83 -5.54
N GLN A 41 -8.39 -16.95 -4.49
CA GLN A 41 -9.60 -17.79 -4.50
C GLN A 41 -10.61 -17.25 -5.53
N LYS A 42 -10.89 -15.94 -5.52
CA LYS A 42 -11.81 -15.30 -6.47
C LYS A 42 -11.37 -15.44 -7.93
N ILE A 43 -10.07 -15.31 -8.19
CA ILE A 43 -9.50 -15.51 -9.53
C ILE A 43 -9.73 -16.96 -9.97
N THR A 44 -9.35 -17.92 -9.13
CA THR A 44 -9.51 -19.36 -9.44
C THR A 44 -10.97 -19.72 -9.71
N ASP A 45 -11.87 -19.24 -8.86
CA ASP A 45 -13.31 -19.41 -8.99
C ASP A 45 -13.86 -18.86 -10.31
N HIS A 46 -13.48 -17.63 -10.67
CA HIS A 46 -13.95 -16.97 -11.88
C HIS A 46 -13.51 -17.74 -13.14
N PHE A 47 -12.27 -18.21 -13.19
CA PHE A 47 -11.76 -18.95 -14.34
C PHE A 47 -12.31 -20.38 -14.44
N THR A 48 -12.59 -21.01 -13.29
CA THR A 48 -13.23 -22.33 -13.23
C THR A 48 -14.68 -22.25 -13.74
N ARG A 49 -15.43 -21.22 -13.31
CA ARG A 49 -16.84 -21.02 -13.70
C ARG A 49 -17.01 -20.54 -15.13
N ASN A 50 -16.23 -19.54 -15.57
CA ASN A 50 -16.50 -18.84 -16.83
C ASN A 50 -15.74 -19.39 -18.04
N LYS A 51 -14.55 -19.99 -17.85
CA LYS A 51 -13.69 -20.42 -18.96
C LYS A 51 -13.31 -21.90 -18.95
N LYS A 52 -13.72 -22.69 -17.94
CA LYS A 52 -13.36 -24.12 -17.77
C LYS A 52 -11.86 -24.40 -18.00
N MET A 53 -10.99 -23.49 -17.58
CA MET A 53 -9.54 -23.66 -17.65
C MET A 53 -9.02 -24.05 -16.26
N HIS A 54 -8.13 -25.05 -16.21
CA HIS A 54 -7.42 -25.42 -14.98
C HIS A 54 -6.27 -24.43 -14.75
N ILE A 55 -6.26 -23.76 -13.59
CA ILE A 55 -5.21 -22.80 -13.19
C ILE A 55 -4.35 -23.44 -12.12
N ASN A 56 -3.03 -23.33 -12.27
CA ASN A 56 -2.09 -23.70 -11.22
C ASN A 56 -1.77 -22.46 -10.37
N LEU A 57 -2.33 -22.36 -9.16
CA LEU A 57 -2.01 -21.29 -8.22
C LEU A 57 -0.79 -21.72 -7.40
N LYS A 58 0.29 -20.95 -7.45
CA LYS A 58 1.46 -21.09 -6.57
C LYS A 58 1.54 -19.91 -5.63
N TYR A 59 1.48 -20.19 -4.34
CA TYR A 59 1.73 -19.21 -3.30
C TYR A 59 3.20 -19.32 -2.88
N ILE A 60 3.97 -18.23 -2.97
CA ILE A 60 5.35 -18.20 -2.46
C ILE A 60 5.38 -17.07 -1.44
N ASP A 61 5.33 -17.49 -0.20
CA ASP A 61 5.74 -16.65 0.90
C ASP A 61 7.26 -16.55 0.90
N LEU A 62 7.77 -15.38 0.53
CA LEU A 62 9.19 -15.12 0.51
C LEU A 62 9.80 -15.12 1.92
N SER A 63 8.99 -15.13 2.99
CA SER A 63 9.46 -15.29 4.37
C SER A 63 9.84 -16.73 4.73
N LYS A 64 9.38 -17.75 3.97
CA LYS A 64 9.54 -19.16 4.34
C LYS A 64 10.34 -20.02 3.35
N SER A 65 10.96 -19.47 2.31
CA SER A 65 11.68 -20.30 1.34
C SER A 65 12.73 -19.52 0.55
N PHE A 66 13.98 -19.57 1.03
CA PHE A 66 15.15 -19.64 0.15
C PHE A 66 15.66 -21.10 0.14
N PRO A 67 15.12 -22.00 -0.71
CA PRO A 67 15.88 -23.16 -1.14
C PRO A 67 16.74 -22.70 -2.32
N SER A 68 18.04 -22.64 -2.08
CA SER A 68 19.06 -22.70 -3.12
C SER A 68 18.89 -23.99 -3.93
N LEU A 69 18.05 -24.01 -4.95
CA LEU A 69 17.95 -25.16 -5.86
C LEU A 69 17.91 -24.66 -7.31
N GLY A 70 19.05 -24.86 -7.96
CA GLY A 70 19.17 -24.77 -9.41
C GLY A 70 18.27 -25.80 -10.10
N GLY A 71 17.88 -25.46 -11.33
CA GLY A 71 17.21 -26.38 -12.25
C GLY A 71 15.70 -26.20 -12.34
N PHE A 72 15.22 -25.05 -12.85
CA PHE A 72 13.88 -24.97 -13.44
C PHE A 72 13.96 -25.33 -14.93
N GLY A 73 13.87 -26.63 -15.23
CA GLY A 73 13.57 -27.11 -16.57
C GLY A 73 12.12 -26.78 -16.92
N PHE A 74 11.91 -25.77 -17.75
CA PHE A 74 10.59 -25.37 -18.25
C PHE A 74 10.15 -26.27 -19.40
N CYS A 75 9.32 -27.28 -19.12
CA CYS A 75 8.49 -27.94 -20.13
C CYS A 75 7.17 -27.17 -20.24
N TRP A 76 6.97 -26.45 -21.35
CA TRP A 76 5.76 -25.67 -21.61
C TRP A 76 4.66 -26.56 -22.18
N LEU A 77 3.64 -26.86 -21.38
CA LEU A 77 2.30 -27.20 -21.85
C LEU A 77 1.30 -26.27 -21.17
N TYR A 78 0.51 -25.56 -21.98
CA TYR A 78 -0.51 -24.57 -21.64
C TYR A 78 -1.12 -24.71 -20.23
N ASN A 79 -0.50 -24.09 -19.23
CA ASN A 79 -1.05 -23.95 -17.88
C ASN A 79 -0.83 -22.51 -17.44
N PHE A 80 -1.94 -21.81 -17.16
CA PHE A 80 -1.88 -20.48 -16.58
C PHE A 80 -1.46 -20.63 -15.11
N SER A 81 -0.25 -20.15 -14.78
CA SER A 81 0.27 -20.18 -13.41
C SER A 81 0.07 -18.82 -12.77
N CYS A 82 -0.70 -18.74 -11.68
CA CYS A 82 -0.86 -17.52 -10.91
C CYS A 82 0.06 -17.59 -9.68
N PHE A 83 0.85 -16.53 -9.48
CA PHE A 83 1.88 -16.48 -8.47
C PHE A 83 1.63 -15.33 -7.50
N VAL A 84 1.54 -15.63 -6.20
CA VAL A 84 1.30 -14.62 -5.14
C VAL A 84 2.49 -14.55 -4.19
N ALA A 85 3.02 -13.34 -4.00
CA ALA A 85 4.20 -13.05 -3.20
C ALA A 85 3.92 -12.01 -2.11
N TYR A 86 4.34 -12.29 -0.87
CA TYR A 86 4.22 -11.38 0.27
C TYR A 86 5.59 -11.02 0.82
N PRO A 87 6.21 -9.93 0.35
CA PRO A 87 7.53 -9.51 0.83
C PRO A 87 7.49 -8.64 2.10
N THR A 88 6.38 -8.60 2.85
CA THR A 88 6.16 -7.62 3.94
C THR A 88 7.30 -7.55 4.95
N TYR A 89 7.75 -8.70 5.47
CA TYR A 89 8.87 -8.74 6.41
C TYR A 89 10.20 -8.35 5.75
N MET A 90 10.44 -8.76 4.51
CA MET A 90 11.67 -8.43 3.80
C MET A 90 11.77 -6.92 3.57
N ILE A 91 10.71 -6.27 3.09
CA ILE A 91 10.71 -4.83 2.82
C ILE A 91 10.96 -4.03 4.12
N ARG A 92 10.44 -4.49 5.26
CA ARG A 92 10.57 -3.79 6.55
C ARG A 92 11.85 -4.13 7.32
N ALA A 93 12.48 -5.27 7.04
CA ALA A 93 13.67 -5.74 7.75
C ALA A 93 14.98 -5.53 6.97
N ILE A 94 14.91 -5.11 5.70
CA ILE A 94 16.10 -4.77 4.91
C ILE A 94 16.82 -3.56 5.54
N PRO A 95 18.16 -3.58 5.63
CA PRO A 95 18.92 -2.45 6.13
C PRO A 95 18.70 -1.20 5.27
N ARG A 96 18.78 -0.04 5.92
CA ARG A 96 18.55 1.29 5.32
C ARG A 96 19.47 1.50 4.12
N ASN A 97 18.94 2.07 3.04
CA ASN A 97 19.76 2.61 1.95
C ASN A 97 20.51 3.88 2.41
N ALA A 98 21.56 4.30 1.70
CA ALA A 98 22.35 5.50 2.01
C ALA A 98 21.47 6.77 2.10
N SER A 99 20.55 6.96 1.15
CA SER A 99 19.61 8.09 1.16
C SER A 99 18.71 8.07 2.40
N ASP A 100 18.20 6.89 2.77
CA ASP A 100 17.38 6.74 3.97
C ASP A 100 18.20 6.99 5.23
N ASN A 101 19.46 6.56 5.27
CA ASN A 101 20.33 6.79 6.41
C ASN A 101 20.54 8.29 6.67
N ILE A 102 20.87 9.05 5.62
CA ILE A 102 21.01 10.52 5.69
C ILE A 102 19.69 11.14 6.13
N TYR A 103 18.58 10.72 5.53
CA TYR A 103 17.26 11.27 5.84
C TYR A 103 16.85 11.04 7.31
N CYS A 104 17.08 9.84 7.86
CA CYS A 104 16.83 9.57 9.27
C CYS A 104 17.70 10.44 10.19
N THR A 105 18.95 10.63 9.81
CA THR A 105 19.89 11.46 10.58
C THR A 105 19.44 12.92 10.61
N LEU A 106 19.01 13.47 9.46
CA LEU A 106 18.50 14.85 9.36
C LEU A 106 17.22 15.06 10.18
N LEU A 107 16.29 14.10 10.13
CA LEU A 107 15.08 14.15 10.95
C LEU A 107 15.40 14.10 12.45
N ALA A 108 16.31 13.21 12.86
CA ALA A 108 16.73 13.08 14.25
C ALA A 108 17.37 14.37 14.78
N HIS A 109 18.30 14.96 14.02
CA HIS A 109 18.95 16.20 14.41
C HIS A 109 17.95 17.36 14.56
N SER A 110 17.03 17.48 13.60
CA SER A 110 15.98 18.50 13.64
C SER A 110 15.04 18.31 14.84
N ALA A 111 14.71 17.07 15.18
CA ALA A 111 13.85 16.74 16.32
C ALA A 111 14.54 17.11 17.64
N ILE A 112 15.83 16.79 17.78
CA ILE A 112 16.64 17.15 18.95
C ILE A 112 16.73 18.67 19.09
N HIS A 113 17.00 19.40 18.00
CA HIS A 113 17.00 20.86 18.04
C HIS A 113 15.67 21.46 18.49
N GLY A 114 14.55 20.90 18.01
CA GLY A 114 13.23 21.34 18.43
C GLY A 114 12.98 21.08 19.92
N ALA A 115 13.40 19.91 20.41
CA ALA A 115 13.30 19.55 21.83
C ALA A 115 14.21 20.43 22.71
N MET A 116 15.45 20.70 22.29
CA MET A 116 16.40 21.58 23.00
C MET A 116 15.94 23.03 23.04
N ALA A 117 15.17 23.48 22.04
CA ALA A 117 14.52 24.78 22.04
C ALA A 117 13.25 24.84 22.94
N GLY A 118 12.86 23.72 23.56
CA GLY A 118 11.71 23.62 24.45
C GLY A 118 10.36 23.37 23.76
N TYR A 119 10.36 23.04 22.46
CA TYR A 119 9.12 22.67 21.78
C TYR A 119 8.69 21.25 22.19
N THR A 120 7.37 21.03 22.26
CA THR A 120 6.76 19.72 22.57
C THR A 120 5.54 19.48 21.68
N GLY A 121 5.07 18.23 21.58
CA GLY A 121 3.85 17.93 20.83
C GLY A 121 3.95 18.04 19.31
N PHE A 122 5.15 17.88 18.74
CA PHE A 122 5.42 18.01 17.31
C PHE A 122 6.15 16.76 16.75
N THR A 123 6.02 16.54 15.45
CA THR A 123 6.90 15.66 14.67
C THR A 123 7.74 16.48 13.69
N VAL A 124 8.82 15.90 13.17
CA VAL A 124 9.59 16.49 12.07
C VAL A 124 9.26 15.77 10.78
N GLY A 125 9.02 16.52 9.71
CA GLY A 125 8.83 15.96 8.38
C GLY A 125 9.27 16.93 7.28
N PRO A 126 9.54 16.43 6.06
CA PRO A 126 9.81 17.27 4.90
C PRO A 126 8.51 17.89 4.40
N VAL A 127 8.47 19.21 4.30
CA VAL A 127 7.39 19.99 3.70
C VAL A 127 8.01 20.84 2.59
N ASN A 128 7.60 20.61 1.34
CA ASN A 128 8.12 21.31 0.17
C ASN A 128 9.66 21.32 0.08
N GLY A 129 10.31 20.21 0.44
CA GLY A 129 11.78 20.06 0.37
C GLY A 129 12.55 20.64 1.56
N ARG A 130 11.89 21.11 2.63
CA ARG A 130 12.53 21.56 3.87
C ARG A 130 12.03 20.77 5.08
N HIS A 131 12.88 20.55 6.08
CA HIS A 131 12.46 19.93 7.34
C HIS A 131 11.70 20.95 8.19
N ALA A 132 10.45 20.63 8.54
CA ALA A 132 9.57 21.49 9.31
C ALA A 132 9.00 20.76 10.52
N TYR A 133 8.66 21.53 11.55
CA TYR A 133 7.94 21.05 12.73
C TYR A 133 6.44 21.01 12.44
N ILE A 134 5.82 19.84 12.59
CA ILE A 134 4.41 19.61 12.31
C ILE A 134 3.73 19.18 13.62
N PRO A 135 2.75 19.94 14.14
CA PRO A 135 2.03 19.56 15.35
C PRO A 135 1.21 18.28 15.20
N PHE A 136 1.07 17.49 16.28
CA PHE A 136 0.35 16.21 16.25
C PHE A 136 -1.11 16.32 15.79
N HIS A 137 -1.82 17.35 16.23
CA HIS A 137 -3.23 17.57 15.87
C HIS A 137 -3.46 17.73 14.36
N ARG A 138 -2.42 18.09 13.60
CA ARG A 138 -2.51 18.25 12.13
C ARG A 138 -2.19 16.96 11.38
N ILE A 139 -1.46 16.02 12.00
CA ILE A 139 -0.97 14.80 11.34
C ILE A 139 -2.04 13.71 11.34
N THR A 140 -2.83 13.62 12.41
CA THR A 140 -3.83 12.56 12.59
C THR A 140 -5.08 12.75 11.74
N GLY A 141 -5.31 13.93 11.16
CA GLY A 141 -6.56 14.27 10.48
C GLY A 141 -6.64 13.91 8.99
N VAL A 142 -5.51 13.77 8.28
CA VAL A 142 -5.52 13.67 6.81
C VAL A 142 -4.59 12.56 6.32
N GLN A 143 -5.13 11.67 5.48
CA GLN A 143 -4.34 10.68 4.75
C GLN A 143 -3.91 11.24 3.39
N ASN A 144 -2.61 11.21 3.10
CA ASN A 144 -2.02 11.82 1.90
C ASN A 144 -2.01 10.88 0.68
N VAL A 145 -3.18 10.42 0.24
CA VAL A 145 -3.30 9.72 -1.05
C VAL A 145 -4.09 10.59 -2.02
N VAL A 146 -3.37 11.28 -2.90
CA VAL A 146 -3.97 12.14 -3.93
C VAL A 146 -4.11 11.34 -5.22
N VAL A 147 -5.33 10.87 -5.49
CA VAL A 147 -5.68 10.07 -6.69
C VAL A 147 -5.63 10.91 -7.97
N THR A 148 -5.67 12.24 -7.88
CA THR A 148 -5.63 13.15 -9.04
C THR A 148 -4.21 13.52 -9.48
N ASP A 149 -3.18 13.10 -8.75
CA ASP A 149 -1.81 13.57 -9.00
C ASP A 149 -1.18 12.92 -10.24
N ARG A 150 -0.15 13.59 -10.77
CA ARG A 150 0.64 13.13 -11.92
C ARG A 150 1.22 11.74 -11.72
N MET A 151 1.58 11.35 -10.49
CA MET A 151 2.07 10.00 -10.23
C MET A 151 0.99 8.94 -10.45
N TRP A 152 -0.25 9.21 -10.03
CA TRP A 152 -1.38 8.29 -10.26
C TRP A 152 -1.72 8.19 -11.75
N ALA A 153 -1.74 9.32 -12.45
CA ALA A 153 -1.94 9.33 -13.90
C ALA A 153 -0.86 8.51 -14.64
N ARG A 154 0.41 8.59 -14.21
CA ARG A 154 1.49 7.74 -14.75
C ARG A 154 1.23 6.26 -14.53
N LEU A 155 0.78 5.88 -13.34
CA LEU A 155 0.42 4.49 -13.02
C LEU A 155 -0.73 3.97 -13.90
N LEU A 156 -1.77 4.79 -14.11
CA LEU A 156 -2.87 4.42 -15.03
C LEU A 156 -2.40 4.25 -16.47
N SER A 157 -1.55 5.18 -16.94
CA SER A 157 -1.01 5.12 -18.30
C SER A 157 -0.08 3.92 -18.54
N SER A 158 0.67 3.48 -17.53
CA SER A 158 1.58 2.34 -17.67
C SER A 158 0.87 0.99 -17.58
N THR A 159 -0.19 0.92 -16.77
CA THR A 159 -0.94 -0.32 -16.53
C THR A 159 -2.09 -0.51 -17.52
N ASN A 160 -2.49 0.54 -18.25
CA ASN A 160 -3.69 0.56 -19.10
C ASN A 160 -4.96 0.07 -18.36
N GLN A 161 -5.00 0.27 -17.04
CA GLN A 161 -6.16 -0.12 -16.24
C GLN A 161 -7.35 0.80 -16.55
N PRO A 162 -8.57 0.26 -16.67
CA PRO A 162 -9.76 1.10 -16.75
C PRO A 162 -9.91 1.87 -15.43
N SER A 163 -10.21 3.17 -15.52
CA SER A 163 -10.49 3.97 -14.33
C SER A 163 -11.82 3.52 -13.71
N PHE A 164 -11.78 3.05 -12.47
CA PHE A 164 -12.97 2.60 -11.73
C PHE A 164 -13.77 3.75 -11.08
N LEU A 165 -13.36 5.01 -11.28
CA LEU A 165 -14.04 6.17 -10.70
C LEU A 165 -15.38 6.40 -11.42
N SER A 166 -16.45 6.55 -10.65
CA SER A 166 -17.70 7.09 -11.19
C SER A 166 -17.53 8.58 -11.46
N SER A 167 -18.35 9.16 -12.33
CA SER A 167 -18.31 10.60 -12.62
C SER A 167 -18.51 11.48 -11.37
N LYS A 168 -19.08 10.93 -10.29
CA LYS A 168 -19.31 11.62 -9.01
C LYS A 168 -18.03 11.69 -8.17
N ASP A 169 -17.27 10.59 -8.10
CA ASP A 169 -16.04 10.52 -7.30
C ASP A 169 -14.94 11.46 -7.81
N VAL A 170 -14.91 11.71 -9.13
CA VAL A 170 -13.98 12.66 -9.76
C VAL A 170 -14.29 14.11 -9.37
N GLU A 171 -15.57 14.46 -9.26
CA GLU A 171 -16.01 15.82 -8.90
C GLU A 171 -15.84 16.08 -7.39
N ASP A 172 -16.07 15.08 -6.55
CA ASP A 172 -15.81 15.18 -5.11
C ASP A 172 -14.30 15.28 -4.80
N ALA A 173 -13.45 14.57 -5.54
CA ALA A 173 -11.99 14.71 -5.45
C ALA A 173 -11.49 16.10 -5.87
N LYS A 174 -12.15 16.76 -6.84
CA LYS A 174 -11.84 18.15 -7.23
C LYS A 174 -12.24 19.15 -6.14
N LYS A 175 -13.41 18.98 -5.52
CA LYS A 175 -13.88 19.86 -4.43
C LYS A 175 -12.98 19.79 -3.20
N GLY A 176 -12.54 18.59 -2.80
CA GLY A 176 -11.59 18.42 -1.70
C GLY A 176 -10.24 19.11 -1.96
N ALA A 177 -9.79 19.16 -3.22
CA ALA A 177 -8.57 19.86 -3.60
C ALA A 177 -8.71 21.40 -3.56
N THR A 178 -9.89 21.95 -3.88
CA THR A 178 -10.16 23.38 -3.80
C THR A 178 -10.29 23.87 -2.35
N ASP A 179 -10.93 23.10 -1.48
CA ASP A 179 -11.11 23.47 -0.06
C ASP A 179 -9.77 23.42 0.72
N ALA A 180 -8.89 22.46 0.39
CA ALA A 180 -7.54 22.37 0.97
C ALA A 180 -6.57 23.48 0.50
N ALA A 181 -6.90 24.19 -0.59
CA ALA A 181 -6.15 25.34 -1.08
C ALA A 181 -6.61 26.67 -0.45
N VAL A 182 -7.92 26.80 -0.14
CA VAL A 182 -8.51 27.99 0.48
C VAL A 182 -8.12 28.13 1.95
N GLY A 183 -7.88 27.03 2.68
CA GLY A 183 -7.45 27.05 4.10
C GLY A 183 -5.96 27.38 4.37
N ARG A 184 -5.19 27.84 3.37
CA ARG A 184 -3.77 28.25 3.53
C ARG A 184 -3.56 29.78 3.42
N GLY A 185 -4.60 30.54 3.73
CA GLY A 185 -4.64 32.00 3.57
C GLY A 185 -4.87 32.80 4.85
N GLU A 186 -4.72 32.20 6.04
CA GLU A 186 -4.78 32.90 7.34
C GLU A 186 -3.64 32.45 8.26
#